data_AF-A0A534B929-F1
#
_entry.id   AF-A0A534B929-F1
#
_cell.length_a   1.000
_cell.length_b   1.000
_cell.length_c   1.000
_cell.angle_alpha   90.00
_cell.angle_beta   90.00
_cell.angle_gamma   90.00
#
_symmetry.space_group_name_H-M   'P 1'
#
loop_
_entity.id
_entity.type
_entity.pdbx_description
1 polymer ?
#
loop_
_entity_poly.entity_id
_entity_poly.type
_entity_poly.pdbx_seq_one_letter_code
_entity_poly.pdbx_strand_id
1 'polypeptide(L)'
;MAPGASTTASKSACAERTRDPPPVHSAEDAFRPPRWLRNRHVQSMLASTAWRRGRVLERAAPLLAAQREVLLDCGAGVRLQCFVSGPAEGPGRPVVLLHGWEGSADSLYLLSLAQLLFEQRFEVVRLNLRDHGDTHHLNRELFHSCRLPEVVGAVRALQQRFAGRPLQLVGFSLGGNFMLRVAAQARETALDLERVIAVSPVLDPGQTLTALERGLPLYELYFVRKWRRSLRRKQAAWPGSYDFRALERLRGLRRMTAEMVRCYSEFPTLEDYLNGYAITGGRLARLEVPSSLLISLDDPIIPADGLERLARSPALSITVTRYGGHCGFFERLTAPNWLERRILAELDGERLSARRASPRTQPPAPRWSRSPRRR
;
A
#
# COMPACT_ATOMS: atom_id res chain seq x y z
N MET A 1 65.17 19.54 -25.46
CA MET A 1 64.54 20.64 -26.22
C MET A 1 63.06 20.32 -26.36
N ALA A 2 62.18 21.14 -25.78
CA ALA A 2 60.77 21.26 -26.21
C ALA A 2 60.74 22.11 -27.51
N PRO A 3 59.69 22.09 -28.36
CA PRO A 3 58.29 22.49 -28.06
C PRO A 3 57.26 21.48 -28.65
N GLY A 4 55.94 21.49 -28.47
CA GLY A 4 54.95 22.48 -28.01
C GLY A 4 53.84 22.66 -29.06
N ALA A 5 52.68 21.99 -28.91
CA ALA A 5 51.37 22.31 -29.53
C ALA A 5 50.29 21.37 -28.92
N SER A 6 49.47 21.78 -27.96
CA SER A 6 48.19 22.50 -28.11
C SER A 6 47.19 21.81 -29.05
N THR A 7 46.22 21.09 -28.47
CA THR A 7 44.89 20.92 -29.07
C THR A 7 43.85 20.69 -27.98
N THR A 8 42.82 21.52 -28.05
CA THR A 8 41.76 21.76 -27.08
C THR A 8 40.72 20.64 -27.09
N ALA A 9 40.57 19.95 -25.95
CA ALA A 9 39.45 19.04 -25.73
C ALA A 9 38.20 19.85 -25.36
N SER A 10 37.21 19.87 -26.26
CA SER A 10 35.89 20.44 -26.07
C SER A 10 35.15 19.72 -24.93
N LYS A 11 35.01 20.39 -23.78
CA LYS A 11 34.10 19.98 -22.71
C LYS A 11 32.67 20.32 -23.14
N SER A 12 31.95 19.35 -23.68
CA SER A 12 30.49 19.43 -23.78
C SER A 12 29.91 19.25 -22.38
N ALA A 13 29.64 20.38 -21.72
CA ALA A 13 28.87 20.42 -20.48
C ALA A 13 27.42 20.07 -20.82
N CYS A 14 27.04 18.81 -20.64
CA CYS A 14 25.64 18.42 -20.59
C CYS A 14 25.08 19.01 -19.29
N ALA A 15 24.34 20.12 -19.42
CA ALA A 15 23.67 20.75 -18.30
C ALA A 15 22.73 19.73 -17.64
N GLU A 16 23.12 19.25 -16.46
CA GLU A 16 22.22 18.59 -15.53
C GLU A 16 21.09 19.56 -15.24
N ARG A 17 19.94 19.34 -15.88
CA ARG A 17 18.68 19.90 -15.45
C ARG A 17 18.44 19.36 -14.03
N THR A 18 18.79 20.17 -13.04
CA THR A 18 18.29 20.03 -11.67
C THR A 18 16.78 20.01 -11.75
N ARG A 19 16.21 18.81 -11.76
CA ARG A 19 14.77 18.62 -11.63
C ARG A 19 14.42 19.09 -10.23
N ASP A 20 13.54 20.09 -10.15
CA ASP A 20 12.96 20.51 -8.88
C ASP A 20 12.47 19.28 -8.11
N PRO A 21 12.69 19.23 -6.78
CA PRO A 21 12.16 18.14 -5.97
C PRO A 21 10.63 18.08 -6.13
N PRO A 22 10.05 16.87 -6.24
CA PRO A 22 8.59 16.74 -6.30
C PRO A 22 7.98 17.41 -5.07
N PRO A 23 6.83 18.09 -5.22
CA PRO A 23 6.18 18.76 -4.11
C PRO A 23 5.79 17.74 -3.04
N VAL A 24 6.29 17.94 -1.81
CA VAL A 24 5.56 17.47 -0.64
C VAL A 24 4.26 18.25 -0.67
N HIS A 25 3.19 17.61 -1.13
CA HIS A 25 1.87 18.18 -1.01
C HIS A 25 1.48 18.04 0.45
N SER A 26 1.85 19.04 1.25
CA SER A 26 1.20 19.32 2.51
C SER A 26 -0.27 19.62 2.19
N ALA A 27 -1.10 18.58 2.15
CA ALA A 27 -2.55 18.75 2.26
C ALA A 27 -2.91 19.11 3.71
N GLU A 28 -2.16 20.04 4.31
CA GLU A 28 -2.29 20.51 5.68
C GLU A 28 -3.72 20.94 5.99
N ASP A 29 -4.52 21.26 4.96
CA ASP A 29 -5.85 21.83 5.09
C ASP A 29 -7.06 20.99 4.64
N ALA A 30 -6.88 19.81 4.00
CA ALA A 30 -8.03 19.12 3.38
C ALA A 30 -8.83 18.21 4.33
N PHE A 31 -8.20 17.57 5.31
CA PHE A 31 -8.88 16.67 6.25
C PHE A 31 -9.15 17.36 7.59
N ARG A 32 -10.40 17.77 7.81
CA ARG A 32 -10.84 18.51 9.01
C ARG A 32 -11.94 17.75 9.75
N PRO A 33 -11.62 16.72 10.55
CA PRO A 33 -12.64 15.97 11.27
C PRO A 33 -13.29 16.84 12.37
N PRO A 34 -14.57 16.56 12.71
CA PRO A 34 -15.23 17.13 13.88
C PRO A 34 -14.37 16.97 15.15
N ARG A 35 -14.50 17.90 16.11
CA ARG A 35 -13.62 17.93 17.30
C ARG A 35 -13.53 16.60 18.04
N TRP A 36 -14.64 15.85 18.15
CA TRP A 36 -14.67 14.54 18.81
C TRP A 36 -13.98 13.43 18.00
N LEU A 37 -13.85 13.59 16.68
CA LEU A 37 -13.06 12.71 15.78
C LEU A 37 -11.61 13.16 15.62
N ARG A 38 -11.14 14.20 16.33
CA ARG A 38 -9.71 14.58 16.35
C ARG A 38 -8.88 13.76 17.33
N ASN A 39 -9.51 12.91 18.14
CA ASN A 39 -8.77 12.01 19.02
C ASN A 39 -8.14 10.87 18.20
N ARG A 40 -6.80 10.80 18.22
CA ARG A 40 -6.03 9.80 17.47
C ARG A 40 -6.41 8.35 17.78
N HIS A 41 -6.78 8.07 19.03
CA HIS A 41 -7.15 6.72 19.46
C HIS A 41 -8.53 6.34 18.93
N VAL A 42 -9.49 7.27 18.99
CA VAL A 42 -10.81 7.09 18.38
C VAL A 42 -10.69 6.83 16.88
N GLN A 43 -9.90 7.64 16.16
CA GLN A 43 -9.63 7.44 14.74
C GLN A 43 -9.07 6.04 14.43
N SER A 44 -8.04 5.63 15.18
CA SER A 44 -7.38 4.34 14.99
C SER A 44 -8.29 3.16 15.32
N MET A 45 -9.13 3.31 16.36
CA MET A 45 -10.11 2.28 16.74
C MET A 45 -11.19 2.16 15.65
N LEU A 46 -11.79 3.27 15.19
CA LEU A 46 -12.90 3.26 14.22
C LEU A 46 -12.58 2.54 12.90
N ALA A 47 -11.30 2.47 12.50
CA ALA A 47 -10.86 1.67 11.35
C ALA A 47 -11.07 0.16 11.58
N SER A 48 -11.03 -0.28 12.84
CA SER A 48 -11.01 -1.69 13.26
C SER A 48 -12.18 -2.12 14.17
N THR A 49 -12.99 -1.20 14.70
CA THR A 49 -14.00 -1.52 15.73
C THR A 49 -15.20 -2.30 15.17
N ALA A 50 -15.66 -3.29 15.93
CA ALA A 50 -16.80 -4.14 15.57
C ALA A 50 -18.17 -3.42 15.51
N TRP A 51 -18.33 -2.25 16.14
CA TRP A 51 -19.64 -1.54 16.15
C TRP A 51 -20.18 -1.22 14.75
N ARG A 52 -19.29 -0.90 13.80
CA ARG A 52 -19.68 -0.64 12.40
C ARG A 52 -19.78 -1.92 11.55
N ARG A 53 -19.45 -3.09 12.09
CA ARG A 53 -19.36 -4.35 11.35
C ARG A 53 -20.65 -4.69 10.61
N GLY A 54 -21.80 -4.62 11.30
CA GLY A 54 -23.10 -4.93 10.70
C GLY A 54 -23.37 -4.10 9.45
N ARG A 55 -23.28 -2.76 9.57
CA ARG A 55 -23.48 -1.82 8.45
C ARG A 55 -22.47 -1.99 7.32
N VAL A 56 -21.20 -2.27 7.64
CA VAL A 56 -20.17 -2.51 6.62
C VAL A 56 -20.45 -3.80 5.86
N LEU A 57 -20.83 -4.88 6.56
CA LEU A 57 -21.15 -6.15 5.93
C LEU A 57 -22.43 -6.08 5.09
N GLU A 58 -23.45 -5.39 5.57
CA GLU A 58 -24.70 -5.14 4.84
C GLU A 58 -24.41 -4.38 3.54
N ARG A 59 -23.64 -3.28 3.60
CA ARG A 59 -23.25 -2.54 2.40
C ARG A 59 -22.37 -3.39 1.47
N ALA A 60 -21.46 -4.19 2.02
CA ALA A 60 -20.55 -5.04 1.25
C ALA A 60 -21.22 -6.32 0.71
N ALA A 61 -22.50 -6.57 1.01
CA ALA A 61 -23.18 -7.80 0.59
C ALA A 61 -23.14 -8.03 -0.93
N PRO A 62 -23.33 -7.03 -1.82
CA PRO A 62 -23.21 -7.22 -3.26
C PRO A 62 -21.79 -7.61 -3.71
N LEU A 63 -20.76 -6.94 -3.17
CA LEU A 63 -19.35 -7.28 -3.39
C LEU A 63 -19.08 -8.73 -2.96
N LEU A 64 -19.51 -9.11 -1.75
CA LEU A 64 -19.28 -10.43 -1.18
C LEU A 64 -20.05 -11.53 -1.92
N ALA A 65 -21.24 -11.22 -2.46
CA ALA A 65 -22.00 -12.15 -3.29
C ALA A 65 -21.35 -12.36 -4.67
N ALA A 66 -20.68 -11.34 -5.21
CA ALA A 66 -19.98 -11.42 -6.49
C ALA A 66 -18.55 -11.99 -6.40
N GLN A 67 -18.04 -12.22 -5.18
CA GLN A 67 -16.65 -12.60 -4.99
C GLN A 67 -16.37 -14.03 -5.47
N ARG A 68 -15.16 -14.25 -6.00
CA ARG A 68 -14.60 -15.57 -6.25
C ARG A 68 -13.30 -15.70 -5.47
N GLU A 69 -13.18 -16.77 -4.71
CA GLU A 69 -11.92 -17.13 -4.06
C GLU A 69 -10.92 -17.63 -5.11
N VAL A 70 -9.68 -17.19 -5.00
CA VAL A 70 -8.58 -17.57 -5.90
C VAL A 70 -7.36 -17.86 -5.06
N LEU A 71 -6.75 -19.03 -5.29
CA LEU A 71 -5.41 -19.34 -4.80
C LEU A 71 -4.41 -19.00 -5.90
N LEU A 72 -3.51 -18.07 -5.59
CA LEU A 72 -2.43 -17.63 -6.48
C LEU A 72 -1.20 -18.49 -6.24
N ASP A 73 -0.57 -18.94 -7.33
CA ASP A 73 0.80 -19.44 -7.29
C ASP A 73 1.75 -18.22 -7.29
N CYS A 74 2.49 -18.05 -6.21
CA CYS A 74 3.41 -16.93 -6.00
C CYS A 74 4.86 -17.30 -6.34
N GLY A 75 5.09 -18.47 -6.92
CA GLY A 75 6.41 -19.04 -7.19
C GLY A 75 7.02 -19.75 -5.98
N ALA A 76 8.04 -20.58 -6.24
CA ALA A 76 8.75 -21.36 -5.23
C ALA A 76 7.84 -22.20 -4.31
N GLY A 77 6.68 -22.66 -4.83
CA GLY A 77 5.70 -23.45 -4.08
C GLY A 77 4.87 -22.64 -3.07
N VAL A 78 4.99 -21.32 -3.06
CA VAL A 78 4.21 -20.44 -2.18
C VAL A 78 2.83 -20.17 -2.78
N ARG A 79 1.79 -20.27 -1.95
CA ARG A 79 0.40 -19.96 -2.35
C ARG A 79 -0.19 -18.87 -1.47
N LEU A 80 -0.79 -17.85 -2.08
CA LEU A 80 -1.54 -16.82 -1.38
C LEU A 80 -3.01 -16.82 -1.82
N GLN A 81 -3.91 -16.52 -0.89
CA GLN A 81 -5.35 -16.45 -1.16
C GLN A 81 -5.75 -15.01 -1.46
N CYS A 82 -6.61 -14.81 -2.46
CA CYS A 82 -7.33 -13.56 -2.64
C CYS A 82 -8.79 -13.79 -3.00
N PHE A 83 -9.59 -12.74 -2.86
CA PHE A 83 -10.98 -12.71 -3.31
C PHE A 83 -11.11 -11.66 -4.41
N VAL A 84 -11.60 -12.08 -5.58
CA VAL A 84 -11.79 -11.21 -6.75
C VAL A 84 -13.27 -10.92 -6.92
N SER A 85 -13.64 -9.65 -6.97
CA SER A 85 -15.03 -9.19 -7.19
C SER A 85 -15.02 -8.17 -8.33
N GLY A 86 -15.75 -8.45 -9.41
CA GLY A 86 -15.76 -7.59 -10.61
C GLY A 86 -17.18 -7.23 -11.06
N PRO A 87 -17.33 -6.18 -11.88
CA PRO A 87 -18.63 -5.78 -12.41
C PRO A 87 -19.26 -6.92 -13.22
N ALA A 88 -20.60 -6.96 -13.26
CA ALA A 88 -21.34 -7.97 -14.02
C ALA A 88 -21.10 -7.86 -15.54
N GLU A 89 -20.80 -6.66 -16.03
CA GLU A 89 -20.60 -6.37 -17.45
C GLU A 89 -19.28 -5.62 -17.70
N GLY A 90 -18.52 -6.11 -18.69
CA GLY A 90 -17.29 -5.51 -19.18
C GLY A 90 -16.09 -5.63 -18.23
N PRO A 91 -14.86 -5.43 -18.74
CA PRO A 91 -13.67 -5.48 -17.91
C PRO A 91 -13.57 -4.22 -17.03
N GLY A 92 -13.54 -4.40 -15.71
CA GLY A 92 -13.25 -3.31 -14.76
C GLY A 92 -11.75 -3.00 -14.69
N ARG A 93 -11.37 -1.92 -14.01
CA ARG A 93 -9.95 -1.63 -13.71
C ARG A 93 -9.50 -2.45 -12.50
N PRO A 94 -8.44 -3.27 -12.61
CA PRO A 94 -8.03 -4.15 -11.52
C PRO A 94 -7.31 -3.37 -10.42
N VAL A 95 -7.84 -3.45 -9.20
CA VAL A 95 -7.27 -2.84 -8.00
C VAL A 95 -7.03 -3.90 -6.92
N VAL A 96 -5.78 -4.03 -6.48
CA VAL A 96 -5.36 -4.98 -5.44
C VAL A 96 -5.26 -4.27 -4.10
N LEU A 97 -6.08 -4.71 -3.16
CA LEU A 97 -6.13 -4.22 -1.79
C LEU A 97 -5.36 -5.16 -0.87
N LEU A 98 -4.45 -4.60 -0.07
CA LEU A 98 -3.66 -5.36 0.91
C LEU A 98 -3.79 -4.79 2.32
N HIS A 99 -4.16 -5.67 3.24
CA HIS A 99 -4.37 -5.35 4.65
C HIS A 99 -3.05 -5.17 5.42
N GLY A 100 -3.14 -4.56 6.61
CA GLY A 100 -2.04 -4.48 7.58
C GLY A 100 -1.81 -5.76 8.38
N TRP A 101 -0.80 -5.74 9.25
CA TRP A 101 -0.41 -6.89 10.08
C TRP A 101 -1.55 -7.38 10.99
N GLU A 102 -1.72 -8.70 11.07
CA GLU A 102 -2.79 -9.39 11.79
C GLU A 102 -4.22 -8.94 11.37
N GLY A 103 -4.33 -8.48 10.12
CA GLY A 103 -5.58 -8.24 9.39
C GLY A 103 -6.00 -9.40 8.50
N SER A 104 -6.87 -9.12 7.54
CA SER A 104 -7.28 -10.02 6.46
C SER A 104 -8.00 -9.25 5.34
N ALA A 105 -8.33 -9.94 4.25
CA ALA A 105 -9.24 -9.48 3.20
C ALA A 105 -10.62 -9.04 3.71
N ASP A 106 -11.01 -9.43 4.93
CA ASP A 106 -12.29 -9.06 5.57
C ASP A 106 -12.13 -7.97 6.64
N SER A 107 -10.98 -7.28 6.68
CA SER A 107 -10.80 -6.11 7.54
C SER A 107 -11.83 -5.03 7.18
N LEU A 108 -12.47 -4.42 8.18
CA LEU A 108 -13.62 -3.53 7.94
C LEU A 108 -13.27 -2.29 7.10
N TYR A 109 -12.11 -1.68 7.32
CA TYR A 109 -11.63 -0.58 6.47
C TYR A 109 -11.43 -1.02 5.01
N LEU A 110 -10.97 -2.26 4.81
CA LEU A 110 -10.69 -2.82 3.49
C LEU A 110 -11.99 -3.17 2.77
N LEU A 111 -12.94 -3.83 3.45
CA LEU A 111 -14.28 -4.12 2.91
C LEU A 111 -15.05 -2.84 2.55
N SER A 112 -14.96 -1.82 3.39
CA SER A 112 -15.63 -0.53 3.16
C SER A 112 -15.10 0.16 1.89
N LEU A 113 -13.78 0.20 1.71
CA LEU A 113 -13.17 0.69 0.46
C LEU A 113 -13.50 -0.23 -0.73
N ALA A 114 -13.39 -1.54 -0.57
CA ALA A 114 -13.65 -2.52 -1.62
C ALA A 114 -15.07 -2.37 -2.18
N GLN A 115 -16.06 -2.20 -1.31
CA GLN A 115 -17.45 -1.97 -1.71
C GLN A 115 -17.60 -0.67 -2.48
N LEU A 116 -16.96 0.43 -2.05
CA LEU A 116 -16.98 1.69 -2.80
C LEU A 116 -16.38 1.51 -4.21
N LEU A 117 -15.22 0.86 -4.32
CA LEU A 117 -14.56 0.64 -5.62
C LEU A 117 -15.38 -0.28 -6.52
N PHE A 118 -16.03 -1.29 -5.95
CA PHE A 118 -16.95 -2.17 -6.68
C PHE A 118 -18.17 -1.42 -7.23
N GLU A 119 -18.76 -0.52 -6.44
CA GLU A 119 -19.84 0.39 -6.90
C GLU A 119 -19.36 1.31 -8.05
N GLN A 120 -18.07 1.63 -8.10
CA GLN A 120 -17.44 2.40 -9.19
C GLN A 120 -16.89 1.53 -10.33
N ARG A 121 -17.34 0.27 -10.43
CA ARG A 121 -16.98 -0.71 -11.50
C ARG A 121 -15.50 -1.09 -11.57
N PHE A 122 -14.76 -1.00 -10.47
CA PHE A 122 -13.43 -1.60 -10.39
C PHE A 122 -13.53 -3.13 -10.27
N GLU A 123 -12.51 -3.83 -10.77
CA GLU A 123 -12.25 -5.23 -10.43
C GLU A 123 -11.41 -5.28 -9.16
N VAL A 124 -12.07 -5.53 -8.03
CA VAL A 124 -11.45 -5.45 -6.71
C VAL A 124 -10.89 -6.80 -6.31
N VAL A 125 -9.58 -6.83 -6.03
CA VAL A 125 -8.87 -7.99 -5.49
C VAL A 125 -8.52 -7.72 -4.04
N ARG A 126 -9.00 -8.54 -3.11
CA ARG A 126 -8.64 -8.45 -1.69
C ARG A 126 -7.65 -9.57 -1.37
N LEU A 127 -6.37 -9.23 -1.25
CA LEU A 127 -5.28 -10.18 -1.06
C LEU A 127 -4.99 -10.42 0.43
N ASN A 128 -4.85 -11.69 0.82
CA ASN A 128 -4.31 -12.07 2.12
C ASN A 128 -2.79 -12.25 2.05
N LEU A 129 -2.08 -11.73 3.05
CA LEU A 129 -0.69 -12.13 3.32
C LEU A 129 -0.65 -13.59 3.82
N ARG A 130 0.52 -14.23 3.73
CA ARG A 130 0.75 -15.55 4.37
C ARG A 130 0.33 -15.51 5.83
N ASP A 131 -0.28 -16.58 6.32
CA ASP A 131 -0.76 -16.73 7.71
C ASP A 131 -1.77 -15.65 8.16
N HIS A 132 -2.43 -14.97 7.22
CA HIS A 132 -3.52 -14.03 7.51
C HIS A 132 -4.85 -14.53 6.95
N GLY A 133 -5.97 -14.00 7.46
CA GLY A 133 -7.29 -14.57 7.16
C GLY A 133 -7.40 -16.00 7.67
N ASP A 134 -7.74 -16.96 6.80
CA ASP A 134 -7.79 -18.39 7.11
C ASP A 134 -6.82 -19.22 6.27
N THR A 135 -5.56 -18.75 6.20
CA THR A 135 -4.56 -19.28 5.25
C THR A 135 -3.35 -19.96 5.90
N HIS A 136 -3.34 -20.17 7.22
CA HIS A 136 -2.22 -20.77 7.96
C HIS A 136 -1.78 -22.15 7.46
N HIS A 137 -2.71 -22.88 6.82
CA HIS A 137 -2.49 -24.20 6.24
C HIS A 137 -1.90 -24.18 4.82
N LEU A 138 -1.87 -23.02 4.14
CA LEU A 138 -1.48 -22.95 2.73
C LEU A 138 0.03 -23.14 2.52
N ASN A 139 0.84 -22.62 3.44
CA ASN A 139 2.30 -22.61 3.38
C ASN A 139 2.85 -23.17 4.68
N ARG A 140 3.92 -23.97 4.63
CA ARG A 140 4.54 -24.56 5.82
C ARG A 140 5.28 -23.51 6.64
N GLU A 141 6.17 -22.77 6.01
CA GLU A 141 6.98 -21.71 6.62
C GLU A 141 6.14 -20.54 7.17
N LEU A 142 6.71 -19.78 8.11
CA LEU A 142 6.04 -18.65 8.76
C LEU A 142 6.01 -17.39 7.92
N PHE A 143 4.97 -16.59 8.12
CA PHE A 143 4.96 -15.20 7.70
C PHE A 143 5.97 -14.36 8.49
N HIS A 144 6.66 -13.48 7.77
CA HIS A 144 7.35 -12.33 8.32
C HIS A 144 7.44 -11.22 7.27
N SER A 145 7.68 -9.98 7.70
CA SER A 145 7.58 -8.77 6.87
C SER A 145 8.63 -8.66 5.75
N CYS A 146 9.63 -9.56 5.72
CA CYS A 146 10.65 -9.59 4.68
C CYS A 146 10.32 -10.54 3.50
N ARG A 147 9.20 -11.27 3.57
CA ARG A 147 8.69 -12.12 2.46
C ARG A 147 8.09 -11.25 1.33
N LEU A 148 8.85 -10.31 0.78
CA LEU A 148 8.45 -9.51 -0.38
C LEU A 148 8.28 -10.36 -1.67
N PRO A 149 9.14 -11.37 -1.95
CA PRO A 149 9.03 -12.14 -3.19
C PRO A 149 7.67 -12.82 -3.40
N GLU A 150 6.98 -13.27 -2.35
CA GLU A 150 5.64 -13.88 -2.48
C GLU A 150 4.57 -12.85 -2.85
N VAL A 151 4.69 -11.59 -2.40
CA VAL A 151 3.77 -10.52 -2.78
C VAL A 151 4.03 -10.10 -4.23
N VAL A 152 5.29 -10.00 -4.65
CA VAL A 152 5.65 -9.81 -6.07
C VAL A 152 5.09 -10.95 -6.93
N GLY A 153 5.21 -12.19 -6.48
CA GLY A 153 4.64 -13.37 -7.14
C GLY A 153 3.12 -13.30 -7.27
N ALA A 154 2.42 -12.93 -6.20
CA ALA A 154 0.97 -12.72 -6.24
C ALA A 154 0.56 -11.62 -7.23
N VAL A 155 1.25 -10.48 -7.21
CA VAL A 155 0.98 -9.37 -8.15
C VAL A 155 1.24 -9.80 -9.59
N ARG A 156 2.30 -10.58 -9.85
CA ARG A 156 2.56 -11.16 -11.18
C ARG A 156 1.45 -12.12 -11.63
N ALA A 157 0.99 -13.01 -10.75
CA ALA A 157 -0.10 -13.93 -11.07
C ALA A 157 -1.40 -13.16 -11.38
N LEU A 158 -1.66 -12.07 -10.65
CA LEU A 158 -2.80 -11.18 -10.93
C LEU A 158 -2.63 -10.42 -12.25
N GLN A 159 -1.43 -9.94 -12.57
CA GLN A 159 -1.15 -9.27 -13.85
C GLN A 159 -1.40 -10.20 -15.03
N GLN A 160 -1.02 -11.48 -14.93
CA GLN A 160 -1.34 -12.49 -15.94
C GLN A 160 -2.85 -12.71 -16.05
N ARG A 161 -3.56 -12.78 -14.92
CA ARG A 161 -5.02 -12.92 -14.88
C ARG A 161 -5.74 -11.72 -15.51
N PHE A 162 -5.22 -10.52 -15.32
CA PHE A 162 -5.78 -9.29 -15.86
C PHE A 162 -4.98 -8.76 -17.06
N ALA A 163 -4.41 -9.67 -17.87
CA ALA A 163 -3.51 -9.32 -18.98
C ALA A 163 -4.06 -8.16 -19.85
N GLY A 164 -3.16 -7.21 -20.16
CA GLY A 164 -3.50 -6.00 -20.90
C GLY A 164 -4.16 -4.89 -20.07
N ARG A 165 -4.35 -5.09 -18.76
CA ARG A 165 -4.85 -4.08 -17.83
C ARG A 165 -3.84 -3.87 -16.70
N PRO A 166 -3.12 -2.74 -16.69
CA PRO A 166 -2.20 -2.40 -15.60
C PRO A 166 -2.88 -2.49 -14.23
N LEU A 167 -2.15 -3.00 -13.25
CA LEU A 167 -2.67 -3.14 -11.89
C LEU A 167 -2.54 -1.84 -11.11
N GLN A 168 -3.54 -1.56 -10.28
CA GLN A 168 -3.44 -0.54 -9.23
C GLN A 168 -3.31 -1.21 -7.87
N LEU A 169 -2.41 -0.74 -7.01
CA LEU A 169 -2.18 -1.33 -5.70
C LEU A 169 -2.57 -0.35 -4.60
N VAL A 170 -3.32 -0.81 -3.60
CA VAL A 170 -3.65 -0.03 -2.40
C VAL A 170 -3.31 -0.85 -1.16
N GLY A 171 -2.45 -0.32 -0.30
CA GLY A 171 -1.99 -1.01 0.89
C GLY A 171 -2.19 -0.18 2.15
N PHE A 172 -2.58 -0.84 3.25
CA PHE A 172 -2.77 -0.22 4.56
C PHE A 172 -1.72 -0.69 5.55
N SER A 173 -1.10 0.22 6.30
CA SER A 173 -0.14 -0.13 7.35
C SER A 173 0.99 -1.00 6.81
N LEU A 174 1.20 -2.21 7.33
CA LEU A 174 2.17 -3.16 6.77
C LEU A 174 1.90 -3.49 5.29
N GLY A 175 0.64 -3.56 4.86
CA GLY A 175 0.28 -3.73 3.45
C GLY A 175 0.73 -2.55 2.59
N GLY A 176 0.68 -1.32 3.11
CA GLY A 176 1.21 -0.13 2.42
C GLY A 176 2.73 -0.19 2.25
N ASN A 177 3.44 -0.68 3.27
CA ASN A 177 4.88 -0.95 3.19
C ASN A 177 5.20 -1.98 2.10
N PHE A 178 4.48 -3.11 2.06
CA PHE A 178 4.65 -4.11 1.01
C PHE A 178 4.40 -3.51 -0.38
N MET A 179 3.31 -2.78 -0.58
CA MET A 179 2.97 -2.23 -1.90
C MET A 179 4.00 -1.22 -2.42
N LEU A 180 4.53 -0.35 -1.55
CA LEU A 180 5.63 0.54 -1.94
C LEU A 180 6.92 -0.22 -2.29
N ARG A 181 7.23 -1.30 -1.57
CA ARG A 181 8.41 -2.13 -1.86
C ARG A 181 8.24 -2.95 -3.14
N VAL A 182 7.02 -3.44 -3.43
CA VAL A 182 6.68 -4.07 -4.71
C VAL A 182 6.85 -3.07 -5.84
N ALA A 183 6.33 -1.85 -5.69
CA ALA A 183 6.45 -0.78 -6.69
C ALA A 183 7.91 -0.40 -6.95
N ALA A 184 8.74 -0.36 -5.91
CA ALA A 184 10.17 -0.09 -6.03
C ALA A 184 10.96 -1.21 -6.74
N GLN A 185 10.36 -2.40 -6.91
CA GLN A 185 10.93 -3.52 -7.67
C GLN A 185 10.21 -3.77 -9.00
N ALA A 186 9.24 -2.93 -9.37
CA ALA A 186 8.32 -3.22 -10.49
C ALA A 186 9.07 -3.41 -11.81
N ARG A 187 10.07 -2.57 -12.09
CA ARG A 187 10.91 -2.68 -13.28
C ARG A 187 11.72 -3.97 -13.30
N GLU A 188 12.45 -4.28 -12.22
CA GLU A 188 13.28 -5.49 -12.15
C GLU A 188 12.44 -6.78 -12.20
N THR A 189 11.16 -6.70 -11.83
CA THR A 189 10.26 -7.86 -11.74
C THR A 189 9.22 -7.93 -12.86
N ALA A 190 9.31 -7.02 -13.85
CA ALA A 190 8.43 -6.86 -15.00
C ALA A 190 6.94 -6.72 -14.62
N LEU A 191 6.67 -5.99 -13.54
CA LEU A 191 5.32 -5.68 -13.11
C LEU A 191 4.81 -4.42 -13.82
N ASP A 192 3.64 -4.55 -14.44
CA ASP A 192 2.89 -3.48 -15.09
C ASP A 192 1.90 -2.86 -14.09
N LEU A 193 2.37 -1.83 -13.41
CA LEU A 193 1.64 -1.13 -12.35
C LEU A 193 1.32 0.29 -12.81
N GLU A 194 0.04 0.65 -12.77
CA GLU A 194 -0.41 2.01 -13.07
C GLU A 194 -0.14 2.95 -11.89
N ARG A 195 -0.44 2.50 -10.67
CA ARG A 195 -0.40 3.32 -9.47
C ARG A 195 -0.30 2.51 -8.20
N VAL A 196 0.37 3.07 -7.19
CA VAL A 196 0.36 2.57 -5.81
C VAL A 196 -0.14 3.63 -4.83
N ILE A 197 -1.00 3.25 -3.90
CA ILE A 197 -1.46 4.11 -2.80
C ILE A 197 -1.19 3.41 -1.48
N ALA A 198 -0.40 4.02 -0.62
CA ALA A 198 -0.03 3.49 0.69
C ALA A 198 -0.60 4.37 1.80
N VAL A 199 -1.42 3.79 2.67
CA VAL A 199 -2.11 4.48 3.76
C VAL A 199 -1.49 4.08 5.09
N SER A 200 -1.02 5.08 5.86
CA SER A 200 -0.28 4.92 7.11
C SER A 200 0.80 3.82 7.04
N PRO A 201 1.64 3.73 5.99
CA PRO A 201 2.53 2.59 5.82
C PRO A 201 3.60 2.54 6.91
N VAL A 202 4.00 1.33 7.32
CA VAL A 202 5.16 1.17 8.22
C VAL A 202 6.39 1.76 7.53
N LEU A 203 6.94 2.86 8.07
CA LEU A 203 8.12 3.52 7.52
C LEU A 203 9.41 2.86 8.01
N ASP A 204 9.56 2.83 9.33
CA ASP A 204 10.70 2.31 10.07
C ASP A 204 10.18 1.34 11.14
N PRO A 205 10.45 0.03 10.99
CA PRO A 205 9.93 -0.96 11.92
C PRO A 205 10.53 -0.89 13.32
N GLY A 206 11.78 -0.45 13.46
CA GLY A 206 12.41 -0.26 14.76
C GLY A 206 11.76 0.89 15.54
N GLN A 207 11.46 1.99 14.86
CA GLN A 207 10.73 3.11 15.45
C GLN A 207 9.27 2.75 15.73
N THR A 208 8.61 2.02 14.82
CA THR A 208 7.24 1.51 15.02
C THR A 208 7.15 0.61 16.25
N LEU A 209 8.11 -0.31 16.41
CA LEU A 209 8.18 -1.18 17.58
C LEU A 209 8.35 -0.38 18.87
N THR A 210 9.25 0.60 18.86
CA THR A 210 9.49 1.50 20.00
C THR A 210 8.27 2.36 20.33
N ALA A 211 7.53 2.83 19.32
CA ALA A 211 6.31 3.61 19.50
C ALA A 211 5.18 2.78 20.10
N LEU A 212 5.03 1.51 19.70
CA LEU A 212 4.07 0.59 20.30
C LEU A 212 4.40 0.28 21.76
N GLU A 213 5.68 0.12 22.11
CA GLU A 213 6.13 -0.13 23.49
C GLU A 213 5.95 1.08 24.41
N ARG A 214 6.20 2.29 23.91
CA ARG A 214 6.09 3.54 24.69
C ARG A 214 4.69 4.17 24.65
N GLY A 215 3.84 3.73 23.73
CA GLY A 215 2.50 4.25 23.51
C GLY A 215 1.48 3.72 24.52
N LEU A 216 0.19 3.79 24.17
CA LEU A 216 -0.85 3.18 25.00
C LEU A 216 -0.66 1.65 25.00
N PRO A 217 -0.53 0.99 26.17
CA PRO A 217 -0.29 -0.45 26.26
C PRO A 217 -1.35 -1.32 25.54
N LEU A 218 -2.56 -0.78 25.36
CA LEU A 218 -3.64 -1.45 24.64
C LEU A 218 -3.26 -1.84 23.21
N TYR A 219 -2.44 -1.04 22.51
CA TYR A 219 -2.03 -1.36 21.14
C TYR A 219 -1.08 -2.56 21.11
N GLU A 220 -0.05 -2.56 21.94
CA GLU A 220 0.88 -3.68 22.04
C GLU A 220 0.15 -4.96 22.44
N LEU A 221 -0.70 -4.89 23.47
CA LEU A 221 -1.51 -6.02 23.94
C LEU A 221 -2.43 -6.56 22.84
N TYR A 222 -3.04 -5.68 22.05
CA TYR A 222 -3.89 -6.06 20.93
C TYR A 222 -3.12 -6.85 19.87
N PHE A 223 -1.95 -6.37 19.43
CA PHE A 223 -1.13 -7.06 18.43
C PHE A 223 -0.55 -8.37 18.97
N VAL A 224 -0.03 -8.39 20.20
CA VAL A 224 0.48 -9.61 20.85
C VAL A 224 -0.62 -10.67 20.96
N ARG A 225 -1.84 -10.29 21.35
CA ARG A 225 -2.96 -11.23 21.46
C ARG A 225 -3.33 -11.83 20.10
N LYS A 226 -3.41 -11.00 19.06
CA LYS A 226 -3.71 -11.47 17.69
C LYS A 226 -2.61 -12.39 17.18
N TRP A 227 -1.35 -11.99 17.32
CA TRP A 227 -0.22 -12.75 16.84
C TRP A 227 -0.09 -14.11 17.54
N ARG A 228 -0.29 -14.19 18.85
CA ARG A 228 -0.37 -15.49 19.57
C ARG A 228 -1.47 -16.39 19.01
N ARG A 229 -2.65 -15.84 18.70
CA ARG A 229 -3.73 -16.61 18.05
C ARG A 229 -3.30 -17.11 16.66
N SER A 230 -2.62 -16.27 15.88
CA SER A 230 -2.09 -16.61 14.56
C SER A 230 -1.09 -17.77 14.65
N LEU A 231 -0.12 -17.69 15.57
CA LEU A 231 0.87 -18.75 15.81
C LEU A 231 0.23 -20.08 16.25
N ARG A 232 -0.81 -20.06 17.10
CA ARG A 232 -1.56 -21.27 17.46
C ARG A 232 -2.23 -21.92 16.26
N ARG A 233 -2.85 -21.12 15.39
CA ARG A 233 -3.48 -21.65 14.15
C ARG A 233 -2.44 -22.25 13.23
N LYS A 234 -1.27 -21.61 13.12
CA LYS A 234 -0.15 -22.15 12.36
C LYS A 234 0.34 -23.49 12.90
N GLN A 235 0.56 -23.58 14.20
CA GLN A 235 0.99 -24.81 14.84
C GLN A 235 -0.05 -25.93 14.69
N ALA A 236 -1.34 -25.60 14.77
CA ALA A 236 -2.42 -26.56 14.52
C ALA A 236 -2.49 -27.02 13.06
N ALA A 237 -2.23 -26.13 12.11
CA ALA A 237 -2.24 -26.45 10.68
C ALA A 237 -1.02 -27.30 10.24
N TRP A 238 0.07 -27.26 11.00
CA TRP A 238 1.29 -28.02 10.72
C TRP A 238 1.80 -28.77 11.96
N PRO A 239 1.08 -29.81 12.42
CA PRO A 239 1.45 -30.57 13.61
C PRO A 239 2.89 -31.09 13.54
N GLY A 240 3.65 -30.91 14.62
CA GLY A 240 5.05 -31.34 14.72
C GLY A 240 6.07 -30.46 14.01
N SER A 241 5.66 -29.45 13.23
CA SER A 241 6.61 -28.51 12.59
C SER A 241 7.02 -27.35 13.50
N TYR A 242 6.20 -27.02 14.49
CA TYR A 242 6.40 -25.86 15.36
C TYR A 242 6.08 -26.16 16.83
N ASP A 243 6.85 -25.55 17.72
CA ASP A 243 6.53 -25.46 19.15
C ASP A 243 6.64 -24.01 19.63
N PHE A 244 5.52 -23.30 19.68
CA PHE A 244 5.47 -21.92 20.11
C PHE A 244 5.27 -21.73 21.61
N ARG A 245 5.30 -22.80 22.42
CA ARG A 245 5.04 -22.70 23.88
C ARG A 245 5.98 -21.73 24.59
N ALA A 246 7.27 -21.71 24.21
CA ALA A 246 8.24 -20.77 24.75
C ALA A 246 7.92 -19.32 24.34
N LEU A 247 7.63 -19.11 23.05
CA LEU A 247 7.29 -17.80 22.50
C LEU A 247 6.01 -17.22 23.11
N GLU A 248 4.99 -18.05 23.35
CA GLU A 248 3.74 -17.62 24.00
C GLU A 248 3.93 -17.08 25.42
N ARG A 249 4.95 -17.56 26.15
CA ARG A 249 5.27 -17.12 27.51
C ARG A 249 5.99 -15.77 27.55
N LEU A 250 6.64 -15.38 26.45
CA LEU A 250 7.33 -14.10 26.37
C LEU A 250 6.32 -12.95 26.44
N ARG A 251 6.67 -11.92 27.18
CA ARG A 251 5.91 -10.67 27.28
C ARG A 251 6.62 -9.58 26.49
N GLY A 252 5.84 -8.77 25.80
CA GLY A 252 6.33 -7.67 24.99
C GLY A 252 6.60 -8.07 23.55
N LEU A 253 6.19 -7.19 22.64
CA LEU A 253 6.28 -7.42 21.20
C LEU A 253 7.73 -7.60 20.76
N ARG A 254 8.67 -6.79 21.26
CA ARG A 254 10.08 -6.89 20.87
C ARG A 254 10.72 -8.22 21.25
N ARG A 255 10.45 -8.72 22.45
CA ARG A 255 11.01 -10.01 22.91
C ARG A 255 10.44 -11.17 22.08
N MET A 256 9.13 -11.14 21.81
CA MET A 256 8.50 -12.13 20.94
C MET A 256 9.04 -12.08 19.51
N THR A 257 9.24 -10.88 18.94
CA THR A 257 9.83 -10.69 17.61
C THR A 257 11.29 -11.15 17.57
N ALA A 258 12.11 -10.80 18.56
CA ALA A 258 13.49 -11.26 18.64
C ALA A 258 13.58 -12.78 18.67
N GLU A 259 12.74 -13.44 19.47
CA GLU A 259 12.71 -14.90 19.56
C GLU A 259 12.23 -15.55 18.26
N MET A 260 11.22 -14.95 17.61
CA MET A 260 10.75 -15.40 16.31
C MET A 260 11.86 -15.32 15.25
N VAL A 261 12.53 -14.18 15.17
CA VAL A 261 13.64 -13.96 14.25
C VAL A 261 14.75 -14.98 14.49
N ARG A 262 15.16 -15.15 15.74
CA ARG A 262 16.23 -16.07 16.15
C ARG A 262 15.93 -17.53 15.80
N CYS A 263 14.68 -17.96 15.96
CA CYS A 263 14.35 -19.39 15.85
C CYS A 263 13.81 -19.80 14.48
N TYR A 264 13.23 -18.88 13.70
CA TYR A 264 12.41 -19.23 12.55
C TYR A 264 12.59 -18.30 11.35
N SER A 265 13.71 -17.55 11.29
CA SER A 265 14.03 -16.72 10.14
C SER A 265 15.49 -16.86 9.73
N GLU A 266 15.79 -16.37 8.53
CA GLU A 266 17.13 -16.27 7.97
C GLU A 266 17.96 -15.08 8.53
N PHE A 267 17.38 -14.23 9.37
CA PHE A 267 18.03 -13.01 9.84
C PHE A 267 18.92 -13.26 11.06
N PRO A 268 20.19 -12.80 11.06
CA PRO A 268 21.10 -12.98 12.19
C PRO A 268 20.63 -12.27 13.46
N THR A 269 20.06 -11.08 13.32
CA THR A 269 19.59 -10.27 14.44
C THR A 269 18.19 -9.71 14.21
N LEU A 270 17.54 -9.28 15.30
CA LEU A 270 16.29 -8.53 15.23
C LEU A 270 16.45 -7.25 14.39
N GLU A 271 17.59 -6.57 14.49
CA GLU A 271 17.85 -5.33 13.76
C GLU A 271 17.96 -5.57 12.25
N ASP A 272 18.65 -6.63 11.83
CA ASP A 272 18.70 -7.04 10.43
C ASP A 272 17.31 -7.33 9.87
N TYR A 273 16.47 -8.03 10.65
CA TYR A 273 15.08 -8.28 10.28
C TYR A 273 14.28 -6.99 10.12
N LEU A 274 14.34 -6.08 11.09
CA LEU A 274 13.59 -4.80 11.05
C LEU A 274 14.07 -3.91 9.89
N ASN A 275 15.39 -3.84 9.66
CA ASN A 275 15.97 -3.13 8.52
C ASN A 275 15.61 -3.79 7.17
N GLY A 276 15.37 -5.10 7.16
CA GLY A 276 14.97 -5.87 5.98
C GLY A 276 13.65 -5.41 5.34
N TYR A 277 12.78 -4.73 6.08
CA TYR A 277 11.53 -4.16 5.55
C TYR A 277 11.29 -2.68 5.84
N ALA A 278 12.24 -1.95 6.42
CA ALA A 278 12.18 -0.49 6.47
C ALA A 278 12.12 0.12 5.06
N ILE A 279 11.28 1.13 4.84
CA ILE A 279 11.23 1.88 3.57
C ILE A 279 11.95 3.23 3.66
N THR A 280 12.43 3.59 4.84
CA THR A 280 13.38 4.69 5.05
C THR A 280 14.75 4.41 4.41
N GLY A 281 15.54 5.45 4.21
CA GLY A 281 16.79 5.41 3.46
C GLY A 281 16.57 5.27 1.96
N GLY A 282 17.51 4.61 1.28
CA GLY A 282 17.53 4.50 -0.19
C GLY A 282 16.52 3.54 -0.82
N ARG A 283 15.65 2.87 -0.04
CA ARG A 283 14.82 1.76 -0.56
C ARG A 283 13.81 2.19 -1.62
N LEU A 284 13.32 3.43 -1.56
CA LEU A 284 12.39 4.00 -2.56
C LEU A 284 13.10 4.87 -3.60
N ALA A 285 14.43 4.92 -3.63
CA ALA A 285 15.18 5.80 -4.54
C ALA A 285 14.98 5.45 -6.02
N ARG A 286 14.72 4.18 -6.33
CA ARG A 286 14.44 3.69 -7.69
C ARG A 286 12.96 3.51 -7.99
N LEU A 287 12.08 4.12 -7.19
CA LEU A 287 10.64 4.06 -7.43
C LEU A 287 10.31 4.80 -8.74
N GLU A 288 9.81 4.08 -9.74
CA GLU A 288 9.39 4.63 -11.04
C GLU A 288 7.86 4.68 -11.16
N VAL A 289 7.15 3.77 -10.49
CA VAL A 289 5.67 3.70 -10.52
C VAL A 289 5.07 4.87 -9.73
N PRO A 290 4.12 5.63 -10.30
CA PRO A 290 3.40 6.69 -9.59
C PRO A 290 2.81 6.17 -8.27
N SER A 291 3.29 6.72 -7.16
CA SER A 291 3.00 6.23 -5.82
C SER A 291 2.60 7.37 -4.90
N SER A 292 1.53 7.17 -4.14
CA SER A 292 1.06 8.08 -3.10
C SER A 292 1.27 7.48 -1.72
N LEU A 293 1.78 8.28 -0.79
CA LEU A 293 1.89 7.94 0.63
C LEU A 293 1.03 8.91 1.43
N LEU A 294 0.01 8.40 2.11
CA LEU A 294 -0.85 9.17 3.00
C LEU A 294 -0.58 8.78 4.45
N ILE A 295 -0.25 9.75 5.30
CA ILE A 295 0.05 9.53 6.73
C ILE A 295 -0.45 10.70 7.57
N SER A 296 -0.76 10.44 8.85
CA SER A 296 -1.13 11.50 9.79
C SER A 296 -0.05 11.71 10.85
N LEU A 297 0.14 12.96 11.28
CA LEU A 297 1.09 13.33 12.34
C LEU A 297 0.67 12.79 13.71
N ASP A 298 -0.61 12.53 13.91
CA ASP A 298 -1.16 12.01 15.17
C ASP A 298 -1.26 10.47 15.23
N ASP A 299 -0.74 9.74 14.23
CA ASP A 299 -0.79 8.26 14.21
C ASP A 299 -0.13 7.68 15.48
N PRO A 300 -0.87 6.92 16.33
CA PRO A 300 -0.34 6.38 17.58
C PRO A 300 0.49 5.11 17.39
N ILE A 301 0.57 4.56 16.16
CA ILE A 301 1.24 3.30 15.84
C ILE A 301 2.46 3.55 14.97
N ILE A 302 2.35 4.39 13.94
CA ILE A 302 3.43 4.68 12.98
C ILE A 302 3.91 6.12 13.14
N PRO A 303 5.11 6.36 13.70
CA PRO A 303 5.67 7.70 13.79
C PRO A 303 5.92 8.31 12.41
N ALA A 304 5.49 9.57 12.22
CA ALA A 304 5.73 10.32 11.00
C ALA A 304 7.19 10.79 10.84
N ASP A 305 8.00 10.74 11.90
CA ASP A 305 9.43 11.14 11.91
C ASP A 305 10.28 10.35 10.89
N GLY A 306 9.80 9.18 10.44
CA GLY A 306 10.43 8.42 9.36
C GLY A 306 10.38 9.11 7.99
N LEU A 307 9.46 10.07 7.78
CA LEU A 307 9.26 10.74 6.50
C LEU A 307 10.50 11.49 6.02
N GLU A 308 11.20 12.16 6.93
CA GLU A 308 12.42 12.92 6.60
C GLU A 308 13.54 12.03 6.07
N ARG A 309 13.51 10.74 6.42
CA ARG A 309 14.50 9.75 5.99
C ARG A 309 14.08 8.99 4.73
N LEU A 310 12.91 9.24 4.14
CA LEU A 310 12.52 8.59 2.88
C LEU A 310 13.34 9.14 1.72
N ALA A 311 13.80 8.25 0.84
CA ALA A 311 14.35 8.67 -0.44
C ALA A 311 13.32 9.49 -1.23
N ARG A 312 13.77 10.61 -1.79
CA ARG A 312 12.94 11.43 -2.68
C ARG A 312 12.97 10.83 -4.08
N SER A 313 11.83 10.36 -4.56
CA SER A 313 11.63 9.98 -5.96
C SER A 313 10.58 10.90 -6.59
N PRO A 314 10.75 11.35 -7.85
CA PRO A 314 9.71 12.07 -8.60
C PRO A 314 8.39 11.29 -8.71
N ALA A 315 8.43 9.96 -8.59
CA ALA A 315 7.25 9.11 -8.63
C ALA A 315 6.53 9.02 -7.27
N LEU A 316 7.11 9.53 -6.17
CA LEU A 316 6.52 9.48 -4.83
C LEU A 316 5.90 10.82 -4.45
N SER A 317 4.58 10.83 -4.28
CA SER A 317 3.82 11.95 -3.69
C SER A 317 3.49 11.64 -2.23
N ILE A 318 3.82 12.54 -1.31
CA ILE A 318 3.54 12.38 0.12
C ILE A 318 2.46 13.36 0.53
N THR A 319 1.39 12.86 1.13
CA THR A 319 0.32 13.63 1.76
C THR A 319 0.37 13.43 3.27
N VAL A 320 0.60 14.52 4.00
CA VAL A 320 0.62 14.52 5.46
C VAL A 320 -0.60 15.27 5.98
N THR A 321 -1.35 14.67 6.89
CA THR A 321 -2.46 15.32 7.59
C THR A 321 -2.12 15.52 9.07
N ARG A 322 -2.67 16.57 9.69
CA ARG A 322 -2.52 16.78 11.14
C ARG A 322 -3.24 15.71 11.97
N TYR A 323 -4.41 15.27 11.50
CA TYR A 323 -5.25 14.29 12.18
C TYR A 323 -5.53 13.12 11.24
N GLY A 324 -5.82 11.96 11.82
CA GLY A 324 -6.18 10.78 11.05
C GLY A 324 -6.04 9.48 11.83
N GLY A 325 -5.26 9.49 12.91
CA GLY A 325 -4.87 8.28 13.61
C GLY A 325 -4.28 7.22 12.67
N HIS A 326 -4.23 5.98 13.13
CA HIS A 326 -3.75 4.88 12.31
C HIS A 326 -4.85 4.36 11.37
N CYS A 327 -4.72 4.62 10.07
CA CYS A 327 -5.69 4.23 9.04
C CYS A 327 -7.14 4.73 9.29
N GLY A 328 -7.33 5.77 10.10
CA GLY A 328 -8.65 6.25 10.53
C GLY A 328 -9.27 7.20 9.50
N PHE A 329 -8.75 8.42 9.43
CA PHE A 329 -9.16 9.48 8.49
C PHE A 329 -10.70 9.64 8.36
N PHE A 330 -11.44 9.39 9.45
CA PHE A 330 -12.89 9.54 9.47
C PHE A 330 -13.27 11.00 9.72
N GLU A 331 -13.97 11.61 8.77
CA GLU A 331 -14.67 12.88 8.96
C GLU A 331 -16.13 12.67 9.42
N ARG A 332 -16.67 11.48 9.13
CA ARG A 332 -18.03 11.03 9.41
C ARG A 332 -18.01 9.52 9.60
N LEU A 333 -19.01 8.97 10.30
CA LEU A 333 -19.09 7.53 10.59
C LEU A 333 -19.71 6.71 9.44
N THR A 334 -20.25 7.39 8.43
CA THR A 334 -20.85 6.78 7.24
C THR A 334 -19.86 6.75 6.07
N ALA A 335 -19.98 5.73 5.22
CA ALA A 335 -19.23 5.64 3.98
C ALA A 335 -19.94 6.42 2.85
N PRO A 336 -19.21 7.01 1.88
CA PRO A 336 -17.75 7.01 1.80
C PRO A 336 -17.14 8.06 2.73
N ASN A 337 -16.15 7.66 3.53
CA ASN A 337 -15.38 8.58 4.38
C ASN A 337 -14.31 9.34 3.56
N TRP A 338 -13.58 10.27 4.21
CA TRP A 338 -12.62 11.12 3.51
C TRP A 338 -11.52 10.32 2.80
N LEU A 339 -10.95 9.32 3.48
CA LEU A 339 -9.89 8.48 2.95
C LEU A 339 -10.37 7.66 1.76
N GLU A 340 -11.57 7.07 1.84
CA GLU A 340 -12.15 6.30 0.74
C GLU A 340 -12.37 7.17 -0.50
N ARG A 341 -12.91 8.40 -0.33
CA ARG A 341 -13.07 9.34 -1.44
C ARG A 341 -11.73 9.81 -2.00
N ARG A 342 -10.72 10.00 -1.14
CA ARG A 342 -9.37 10.39 -1.57
C ARG A 342 -8.73 9.29 -2.41
N ILE A 343 -8.80 8.04 -1.96
CA ILE A 343 -8.29 6.89 -2.71
C ILE A 343 -9.00 6.78 -4.06
N LEU A 344 -10.34 6.83 -4.07
CA LEU A 344 -11.11 6.79 -5.31
C LEU A 344 -10.70 7.91 -6.29
N ALA A 345 -10.58 9.16 -5.79
CA ALA A 345 -10.16 10.29 -6.61
C ALA A 345 -8.74 10.13 -7.18
N GLU A 346 -7.81 9.53 -6.43
CA GLU A 346 -6.46 9.24 -6.92
C GLU A 346 -6.44 8.10 -7.94
N LEU A 347 -7.26 7.06 -7.75
CA LEU A 347 -7.44 6.00 -8.75
C LEU A 347 -8.12 6.55 -10.02
N ASP A 348 -9.02 7.53 -9.91
CA ASP A 348 -9.71 8.14 -11.06
C ASP A 348 -8.95 9.29 -11.73
N GLY A 349 -8.02 9.94 -11.04
CA GLY A 349 -7.37 11.20 -11.45
C GLY A 349 -6.72 11.18 -12.83
N GLU A 350 -6.40 10.00 -13.37
CA GLU A 350 -5.87 9.86 -14.72
C GLU A 350 -6.93 10.07 -15.83
N ARG A 351 -8.23 9.97 -15.52
CA ARG A 351 -9.29 10.35 -16.46
C ARG A 351 -9.24 11.85 -16.80
N LEU A 352 -8.77 12.70 -15.90
CA LEU A 352 -8.73 14.16 -16.10
C LEU A 352 -7.44 14.61 -16.80
N SER A 353 -6.30 13.96 -16.55
CA SER A 353 -5.05 14.22 -17.26
C SER A 353 -5.06 13.63 -18.67
N ALA A 354 -5.55 12.40 -18.87
CA ALA A 354 -5.66 11.78 -20.19
C ALA A 354 -6.69 12.48 -21.10
N ARG A 355 -7.81 12.98 -20.55
CA ARG A 355 -8.76 13.82 -21.32
C ARG A 355 -8.20 15.21 -21.66
N ARG A 356 -7.30 15.76 -20.84
CA ARG A 356 -6.61 17.04 -21.12
C ARG A 356 -5.47 16.87 -22.13
N ALA A 357 -4.91 15.67 -22.28
CA ALA A 357 -3.83 15.37 -23.22
C ALA A 357 -4.30 14.95 -24.63
N SER A 358 -5.61 14.83 -24.87
CA SER A 358 -6.15 14.60 -26.21
C SER A 358 -5.99 15.89 -27.05
N PRO A 359 -5.44 15.85 -28.28
CA PRO A 359 -5.23 17.05 -29.05
C PRO A 359 -6.59 17.70 -29.36
N ARG A 360 -6.71 19.00 -29.07
CA ARG A 360 -7.79 19.83 -29.61
C ARG A 360 -7.85 19.57 -31.12
N THR A 361 -8.96 18.99 -31.58
CA THR A 361 -9.32 18.93 -32.99
C THR A 361 -9.08 20.30 -33.62
N GLN A 362 -8.26 20.34 -34.67
CA GLN A 362 -7.98 21.54 -35.44
C GLN A 362 -9.30 22.20 -35.87
N PRO A 363 -9.44 23.53 -35.75
CA PRO A 363 -10.58 24.22 -36.35
C PRO A 363 -10.52 24.08 -37.88
N PRO A 364 -11.68 23.98 -38.55
CA PRO A 364 -11.70 23.83 -40.00
C PRO A 364 -11.08 25.06 -40.68
N ALA A 365 -10.33 24.82 -41.77
CA ALA A 365 -9.67 25.85 -42.55
C ALA A 365 -10.67 26.90 -43.10
N PRO A 366 -10.30 28.19 -43.15
CA PRO A 366 -11.18 29.23 -43.66
C PRO A 366 -11.40 29.05 -45.17
N ARG A 367 -12.67 28.90 -45.56
CA ARG A 367 -13.10 28.97 -46.96
C ARG A 367 -12.90 30.40 -47.47
N TRP A 368 -12.00 30.57 -48.43
CA TRP A 368 -11.87 31.82 -49.19
C TRP A 368 -13.09 32.01 -50.08
N SER A 369 -13.93 33.00 -49.76
CA SER A 369 -14.98 33.50 -50.63
C SER A 369 -14.37 34.28 -51.79
N ARG A 370 -14.65 33.83 -53.02
CA ARG A 370 -14.32 34.57 -54.25
C ARG A 370 -15.11 35.89 -54.28
N SER A 371 -14.39 36.98 -54.52
CA SER A 371 -14.95 38.31 -54.78
C SER A 371 -15.63 38.36 -56.16
N PRO A 372 -16.68 39.16 -56.38
CA PRO A 372 -17.36 39.27 -57.66
C PRO A 372 -16.65 40.32 -58.54
N ARG A 373 -16.29 39.95 -59.78
CA ARG A 373 -15.97 40.93 -60.83
C ARG A 373 -17.16 41.08 -61.77
N ARG A 374 -17.65 42.32 -61.82
CA ARG A 374 -18.49 42.90 -62.87
C ARG A 374 -17.74 42.88 -64.22
N ARG A 375 -18.34 42.29 -65.24
CA ARG A 375 -18.80 42.93 -66.50
C ARG A 375 -19.17 41.84 -67.50
#